data_AF-A0A067BEL0-F1
#
_entry.id   AF-A0A067BEL0-F1
#
_cell.length_a   1.000
_cell.length_b   1.000
_cell.length_c   1.000
_cell.angle_alpha   90.00
_cell.angle_beta   90.00
_cell.angle_gamma   90.00
#
_symmetry.space_group_name_H-M   'P 1'
#
loop_
_entity.id
_entity.type
_entity.pdbx_description
1 polymer ?
#
loop_
_entity_poly.entity_id
_entity_poly.type
_entity_poly.pdbx_seq_one_letter_code
_entity_poly.pdbx_strand_id
1 'polypeptide(L)'
;MGWINITPRLLFISATMYYGRFALQWNWRRVLAFWTFSNIVLMALATFFVICDVSRNAYLYSVLLVLTGVPVAIINLIMGFLMVEMAGVGYEAVIAGLWASIRDLNVPIANKVRSWLLDGFPATMSLQDDAETKHHVAYMHLIAFAIQLIGLVWIVLLPSQKIPLAMMKQRGGATSVGVLVALGYIALMAFSWQQNVHSYAQ
;
A
#
# COMPACT_ATOMS: atom_id res chain seq x y z
N MET A 1 -12.64 4.04 -21.12
CA MET A 1 -11.57 3.96 -20.10
C MET A 1 -11.97 3.28 -18.78
N GLY A 2 -13.23 2.89 -18.55
CA GLY A 2 -13.64 2.17 -17.32
C GLY A 2 -13.08 0.75 -17.16
N TRP A 3 -12.83 0.05 -18.26
CA TRP A 3 -12.32 -1.33 -18.26
C TRP A 3 -10.94 -1.47 -17.59
N ILE A 4 -10.06 -0.47 -17.72
CA ILE A 4 -8.72 -0.48 -17.11
C ILE A 4 -8.76 -0.55 -15.57
N ASN A 5 -9.82 -0.02 -14.94
CA ASN A 5 -10.00 -0.12 -13.48
C ASN A 5 -10.64 -1.45 -13.04
N ILE A 6 -11.25 -2.19 -13.96
CA ILE A 6 -11.98 -3.44 -13.70
C ILE A 6 -11.05 -4.64 -13.94
N THR A 7 -10.21 -4.60 -14.98
CA THR A 7 -9.31 -5.70 -15.35
C THR A 7 -8.36 -6.14 -14.22
N PRO A 8 -7.70 -5.23 -13.48
CA PRO A 8 -6.87 -5.61 -12.34
C PRO A 8 -7.66 -6.32 -11.23
N ARG A 9 -8.96 -5.97 -11.07
CA ARG A 9 -9.85 -6.58 -10.06
C ARG A 9 -10.28 -7.99 -10.44
N LEU A 10 -10.36 -8.32 -11.72
CA LEU A 10 -10.65 -9.69 -12.17
C LEU A 10 -9.44 -10.62 -11.94
N LEU A 11 -8.23 -10.13 -12.19
CA LEU A 11 -7.01 -10.84 -11.83
C LEU A 11 -6.86 -11.00 -10.31
N PHE A 12 -7.33 -10.01 -9.55
CA PHE A 12 -7.34 -10.08 -8.10
C PHE A 12 -8.13 -11.29 -7.58
N ILE A 13 -9.32 -11.55 -8.13
CA ILE A 13 -10.19 -12.65 -7.69
C ILE A 13 -9.55 -14.01 -8.02
N SER A 14 -9.09 -14.18 -9.25
CA SER A 14 -8.48 -15.44 -9.71
C SER A 14 -7.16 -15.75 -8.99
N ALA A 15 -6.29 -14.75 -8.80
CA ALA A 15 -5.08 -14.88 -8.00
C ALA A 15 -5.45 -15.29 -6.56
N THR A 16 -6.39 -14.61 -5.92
CA THR A 16 -6.80 -14.91 -4.54
C THR A 16 -7.28 -16.36 -4.39
N MET A 17 -8.08 -16.87 -5.33
CA MET A 17 -8.55 -18.27 -5.30
C MET A 17 -7.41 -19.29 -5.44
N TYR A 18 -6.45 -19.03 -6.33
CA TYR A 18 -5.30 -19.91 -6.54
C TYR A 18 -4.39 -19.91 -5.31
N TYR A 19 -4.02 -18.73 -4.82
CA TYR A 19 -3.12 -18.58 -3.68
C TYR A 19 -3.74 -19.01 -2.34
N GLY A 20 -5.06 -18.88 -2.16
CA GLY A 20 -5.75 -19.36 -0.96
C GLY A 20 -5.57 -20.87 -0.69
N ARG A 21 -5.26 -21.66 -1.73
CA ARG A 21 -5.00 -23.10 -1.60
C ARG A 21 -3.54 -23.44 -1.28
N PHE A 22 -2.59 -22.67 -1.82
CA PHE A 22 -1.15 -22.98 -1.73
C PHE A 22 -0.37 -22.14 -0.70
N ALA A 23 -0.90 -20.98 -0.29
CA ALA A 23 -0.19 -20.04 0.60
C ALA A 23 -0.13 -20.47 2.08
N LEU A 24 -0.86 -21.52 2.48
CA LEU A 24 -0.95 -21.93 3.90
C LEU A 24 0.39 -22.29 4.53
N GLN A 25 1.34 -22.82 3.76
CA GLN A 25 2.64 -23.29 4.26
C GLN A 25 3.76 -22.25 4.09
N TRP A 26 3.48 -21.08 3.50
CA TRP A 26 4.51 -20.14 3.13
C TRP A 26 4.94 -19.25 4.29
N ASN A 27 6.20 -18.82 4.28
CA ASN A 27 6.69 -17.80 5.19
C ASN A 27 6.11 -16.44 4.76
N TRP A 28 5.12 -15.97 5.51
CA TRP A 28 4.35 -14.76 5.20
C TRP A 28 5.23 -13.54 5.02
N ARG A 29 6.32 -13.44 5.80
CA ARG A 29 7.27 -12.34 5.71
C ARG A 29 7.92 -12.27 4.33
N ARG A 30 8.46 -13.39 3.86
CA ARG A 30 9.20 -13.44 2.58
C ARG A 30 8.27 -13.20 1.41
N VAL A 31 7.07 -13.77 1.47
CA VAL A 31 6.05 -13.61 0.43
C VAL A 31 5.59 -12.15 0.37
N LEU A 32 5.25 -11.54 1.51
CA LEU A 32 4.87 -10.13 1.56
C LEU A 32 5.99 -9.22 1.05
N ALA A 33 7.24 -9.46 1.46
CA ALA A 33 8.37 -8.68 0.98
C ALA A 33 8.54 -8.79 -0.54
N PHE A 34 8.49 -10.01 -1.08
CA PHE A 34 8.63 -10.25 -2.52
C PHE A 34 7.52 -9.58 -3.33
N TRP A 35 6.26 -9.78 -2.96
CA TRP A 35 5.13 -9.22 -3.72
C TRP A 35 5.02 -7.71 -3.56
N THR A 36 5.32 -7.15 -2.39
CA THR A 36 5.36 -5.69 -2.21
C THR A 36 6.47 -5.07 -3.05
N PHE A 37 7.67 -5.68 -3.05
CA PHE A 37 8.76 -5.25 -3.91
C PHE A 37 8.41 -5.35 -5.40
N SER A 38 7.83 -6.49 -5.83
CA SER A 38 7.36 -6.67 -7.21
C SER A 38 6.32 -5.62 -7.61
N ASN A 39 5.41 -5.26 -6.71
CA ASN A 39 4.41 -4.22 -6.95
C ASN A 39 5.07 -2.85 -7.18
N ILE A 40 6.03 -2.48 -6.32
CA ILE A 40 6.78 -1.22 -6.44
C ILE A 40 7.52 -1.16 -7.77
N VAL A 41 8.21 -2.26 -8.15
CA VAL A 41 8.95 -2.33 -9.42
C VAL A 41 8.03 -2.20 -10.63
N LEU A 42 6.90 -2.91 -10.65
CA LEU A 42 5.95 -2.82 -11.77
C LEU A 42 5.37 -1.41 -11.91
N MET A 43 5.05 -0.76 -10.79
CA MET A 43 4.53 0.60 -10.78
C MET A 43 5.61 1.62 -11.19
N ALA A 44 6.84 1.44 -10.71
CA ALA A 44 7.98 2.26 -11.12
C ALA A 44 8.25 2.13 -12.63
N LEU A 45 8.26 0.91 -13.17
CA LEU A 45 8.41 0.70 -14.61
C LEU A 45 7.30 1.41 -15.39
N ALA A 46 6.03 1.23 -15.01
CA ALA A 46 4.91 1.89 -15.67
C ALA A 46 5.03 3.42 -15.65
N THR A 47 5.47 3.99 -14.52
CA THR A 47 5.67 5.43 -14.36
C THR A 47 6.86 5.95 -15.16
N PHE A 48 8.04 5.33 -15.04
CA PHE A 48 9.26 5.79 -15.72
C PHE A 48 9.20 5.57 -17.24
N PHE A 49 8.51 4.54 -17.74
CA PHE A 49 8.29 4.39 -19.19
C PHE A 49 7.49 5.56 -19.79
N VAL A 50 6.57 6.14 -19.01
CA VAL A 50 5.79 7.31 -19.43
C VAL A 50 6.61 8.60 -19.30
N ILE A 51 7.35 8.77 -18.19
CA ILE A 51 8.13 9.99 -17.93
C ILE A 51 9.35 10.12 -18.87
N CYS A 52 10.08 9.03 -19.11
CA CYS A 52 11.28 9.02 -19.95
C CYS A 52 11.00 8.94 -21.45
N ASP A 53 9.72 9.01 -21.85
CA ASP A 53 9.26 9.01 -23.25
C ASP A 53 9.72 7.82 -24.10
N VAL A 54 10.12 6.72 -23.47
CA VAL A 54 10.65 5.53 -24.17
C VAL A 54 9.54 4.80 -24.93
N SER A 55 8.31 4.77 -24.40
CA SER A 55 7.14 4.18 -25.07
C SER A 55 5.83 4.69 -24.47
N ARG A 56 5.23 5.75 -25.05
CA ARG A 56 3.86 6.23 -24.71
C ARG A 56 2.74 5.33 -25.24
N ASN A 57 2.98 4.02 -25.36
CA ASN A 57 1.96 3.10 -25.84
C ASN A 57 0.96 2.79 -24.71
N ALA A 58 -0.29 3.21 -24.88
CA ALA A 58 -1.38 2.98 -23.95
C ALA A 58 -1.58 1.49 -23.62
N TYR A 59 -1.28 0.59 -24.55
CA TYR A 59 -1.36 -0.86 -24.33
C TYR A 59 -0.29 -1.36 -23.36
N LEU A 60 0.96 -0.87 -23.47
CA LEU A 60 2.03 -1.26 -22.55
C LEU A 60 1.76 -0.77 -21.13
N TYR A 61 1.30 0.47 -20.98
CA TYR A 61 0.89 1.01 -19.68
C TYR A 61 -0.26 0.20 -19.07
N SER A 62 -1.27 -0.13 -19.88
CA SER A 62 -2.42 -0.91 -19.42
C SER A 62 -2.02 -2.33 -19.00
N VAL A 63 -1.13 -3.00 -19.75
CA VAL A 63 -0.63 -4.33 -19.41
C VAL A 63 0.15 -4.32 -18.10
N LEU A 64 1.05 -3.34 -17.91
CA LEU A 64 1.80 -3.20 -16.67
C LEU A 64 0.86 -2.93 -15.49
N LEU A 65 -0.13 -2.06 -15.66
CA LEU A 65 -1.11 -1.77 -14.61
C LEU A 65 -1.94 -3.02 -14.26
N VAL A 66 -2.38 -3.77 -15.26
CA VAL A 66 -3.12 -5.03 -15.06
C VAL A 66 -2.27 -6.05 -14.29
N LEU A 67 -0.97 -6.14 -14.58
CA LEU A 67 -0.05 -7.04 -13.90
C LEU A 67 0.12 -6.71 -12.41
N THR A 68 -0.01 -5.44 -12.01
CA THR A 68 0.01 -5.04 -10.58
C THR A 68 -1.17 -5.62 -9.78
N GLY A 69 -2.26 -6.02 -10.44
CA GLY A 69 -3.40 -6.64 -9.78
C GLY A 69 -3.04 -7.93 -9.03
N VAL A 70 -2.06 -8.69 -9.52
CA VAL A 70 -1.63 -9.96 -8.89
C VAL A 70 -0.88 -9.72 -7.57
N PRO A 71 0.19 -8.90 -7.51
CA PRO A 71 0.83 -8.53 -6.25
C PRO A 71 -0.14 -7.96 -5.22
N VAL A 72 -1.02 -7.04 -5.61
CA VAL A 72 -2.01 -6.42 -4.72
C VAL A 72 -2.96 -7.47 -4.13
N ALA A 73 -3.37 -8.46 -4.92
CA ALA A 73 -4.20 -9.56 -4.46
C ALA A 73 -3.54 -10.39 -3.37
N ILE A 74 -2.29 -10.76 -3.60
CA ILE A 74 -1.56 -11.62 -2.67
C ILE A 74 -1.27 -10.89 -1.36
N ILE A 75 -0.91 -9.61 -1.44
CA ILE A 75 -0.70 -8.77 -0.26
C ILE A 75 -1.99 -8.67 0.56
N ASN A 76 -3.12 -8.35 -0.08
CA ASN A 76 -4.41 -8.23 0.61
C ASN A 76 -4.87 -9.56 1.22
N LEU A 77 -4.65 -10.68 0.52
CA LEU A 77 -5.00 -12.01 1.02
C LEU A 77 -4.20 -12.37 2.28
N ILE A 78 -2.87 -12.19 2.25
CA ILE A 78 -2.01 -12.54 3.39
C ILE A 78 -2.33 -11.63 4.59
N MET A 79 -2.56 -10.34 4.37
CA MET A 79 -2.99 -9.42 5.42
C MET A 79 -4.35 -9.80 6.01
N GLY A 80 -5.28 -10.28 5.18
CA GLY A 80 -6.56 -10.84 5.64
C GLY A 80 -6.37 -12.09 6.51
N PHE A 81 -5.52 -13.03 6.10
CA PHE A 81 -5.21 -14.22 6.92
C PHE A 81 -4.56 -13.86 8.25
N LEU A 82 -3.61 -12.91 8.23
CA LEU A 82 -3.02 -12.36 9.45
C LEU A 82 -4.09 -11.76 10.37
N MET A 83 -5.01 -10.98 9.83
CA MET A 83 -6.08 -10.34 10.60
C MET A 83 -7.02 -11.38 11.23
N VAL A 84 -7.43 -12.43 10.50
CA VAL A 84 -8.28 -13.50 11.05
C VAL A 84 -7.54 -14.33 12.09
N GLU A 85 -6.27 -14.67 11.84
CA GLU A 85 -5.45 -15.41 12.80
C GLU A 85 -5.14 -14.58 14.05
N MET A 86 -5.10 -13.24 13.91
CA MET A 86 -4.96 -12.30 15.02
C MET A 86 -6.26 -12.12 15.80
N ALA A 87 -7.42 -12.24 15.14
CA ALA A 87 -8.68 -12.16 15.82
C ALA A 87 -8.84 -13.25 16.90
N GLY A 88 -9.32 -12.85 18.08
CA GLY A 88 -9.77 -13.79 19.10
C GLY A 88 -11.26 -14.06 18.91
N VAL A 89 -11.71 -15.25 19.36
CA VAL A 89 -13.14 -15.59 19.35
C VAL A 89 -13.93 -14.49 20.07
N GLY A 90 -14.94 -13.94 19.40
CA GLY A 90 -15.80 -12.87 19.93
C GLY A 90 -15.32 -11.42 19.68
N TYR A 91 -14.08 -11.21 19.23
CA TYR A 91 -13.54 -9.88 18.90
C TYR A 91 -13.20 -9.70 17.42
N GLU A 92 -13.65 -10.61 16.57
CA GLU A 92 -13.33 -10.66 15.14
C GLU A 92 -13.76 -9.38 14.41
N ALA A 93 -14.98 -8.91 14.67
CA ALA A 93 -15.51 -7.69 14.05
C ALA A 93 -14.75 -6.43 14.48
N VAL A 94 -14.29 -6.36 15.73
CA VAL A 94 -13.53 -5.21 16.25
C VAL A 94 -12.16 -5.13 15.57
N ILE A 95 -11.47 -6.26 15.47
CA ILE A 95 -10.15 -6.34 14.82
C ILE A 95 -10.28 -6.13 13.30
N ALA A 96 -11.37 -6.61 12.68
CA ALA A 96 -11.70 -6.34 11.29
C ALA A 96 -11.88 -4.85 11.01
N GLY A 97 -12.70 -4.18 11.84
CA GLY A 97 -12.98 -2.76 11.72
C GLY A 97 -11.73 -1.91 11.90
N LEU A 98 -10.92 -2.23 12.92
CA LEU A 98 -9.65 -1.55 13.16
C LEU A 98 -8.67 -1.73 11.99
N TRP A 99 -8.55 -2.94 11.45
CA TRP A 99 -7.69 -3.19 10.29
C TRP A 99 -8.16 -2.41 9.06
N ALA A 100 -9.46 -2.40 8.79
CA ALA A 100 -10.03 -1.64 7.68
C ALA A 100 -9.80 -0.14 7.83
N SER A 101 -10.03 0.42 9.03
CA SER A 101 -9.84 1.85 9.28
C SER A 101 -8.37 2.28 9.17
N ILE A 102 -7.43 1.47 9.66
CA ILE A 102 -5.99 1.72 9.48
C ILE A 102 -5.63 1.74 8.00
N ARG A 103 -6.13 0.78 7.22
CA ARG A 103 -5.86 0.71 5.78
C ARG A 103 -6.39 1.95 5.05
N ASP A 104 -7.60 2.38 5.37
CA ASP A 104 -8.26 3.47 4.68
C ASP A 104 -7.65 4.84 5.06
N LEU A 105 -7.00 4.94 6.23
CA LEU A 105 -6.24 6.12 6.68
C LEU A 105 -5.02 6.44 5.79
N ASN A 106 -4.53 5.48 5.00
CA ASN A 106 -3.40 5.71 4.09
C ASN A 106 -3.74 6.73 3.00
N VAL A 107 -4.98 6.76 2.52
CA VAL A 107 -5.43 7.64 1.42
C VAL A 107 -5.25 9.14 1.73
N PRO A 108 -5.80 9.68 2.84
CA PRO A 108 -5.63 11.10 3.16
C PRO A 108 -4.16 11.49 3.42
N ILE A 109 -3.38 10.61 4.04
CA ILE A 109 -1.95 10.83 4.29
C ILE A 109 -1.19 10.94 2.95
N ALA A 110 -1.41 9.98 2.06
CA ALA A 110 -0.81 9.98 0.72
C ALA A 110 -1.18 11.24 -0.08
N ASN A 111 -2.44 11.69 0.02
CA ASN A 111 -2.89 12.90 -0.65
C ASN A 111 -2.18 14.16 -0.12
N LYS A 112 -1.93 14.28 1.19
CA LYS A 112 -1.18 15.44 1.69
C LYS A 112 0.30 15.41 1.36
N VAL A 113 0.93 14.23 1.41
CA VAL A 113 2.32 14.10 0.93
C VAL A 113 2.40 14.49 -0.55
N ARG A 114 1.41 14.10 -1.36
CA ARG A 114 1.32 14.51 -2.76
C ARG A 114 1.13 16.02 -2.92
N SER A 115 0.22 16.64 -2.19
CA SER A 115 0.03 18.11 -2.23
C SER A 115 1.31 18.84 -1.84
N TRP A 116 1.97 18.42 -0.76
CA TRP A 116 3.24 19.00 -0.32
C TRP A 116 4.36 18.86 -1.36
N LEU A 117 4.43 17.71 -2.04
CA LEU A 117 5.37 17.50 -3.16
C LEU A 117 5.06 18.42 -4.36
N LEU A 118 3.78 18.63 -4.67
CA LEU A 118 3.35 19.52 -5.76
C LEU A 118 3.64 20.99 -5.45
N ASP A 119 3.49 21.42 -4.19
CA ASP A 119 3.83 22.77 -3.75
C ASP A 119 5.34 23.02 -3.82
N GLY A 120 6.16 22.03 -3.45
CA GLY A 120 7.63 22.12 -3.50
C GLY A 120 8.21 22.06 -4.91
N PHE A 121 7.51 21.43 -5.85
CA PHE A 121 7.91 21.29 -7.25
C PHE A 121 6.72 21.61 -8.17
N PRO A 122 6.42 22.90 -8.42
CA PRO A 122 5.26 23.28 -9.21
C PRO A 122 5.42 22.82 -10.67
N ALA A 123 4.83 21.68 -11.01
CA ALA A 123 4.70 21.22 -12.38
C ALA A 123 3.51 21.92 -13.04
N THR A 124 3.72 23.11 -13.58
CA THR A 124 2.66 23.86 -14.29
C THR A 124 2.27 23.09 -15.55
N MET A 125 0.99 22.70 -15.66
CA MET A 125 0.45 21.97 -16.81
C MET A 125 0.55 22.72 -18.17
N SER A 126 1.06 23.95 -18.18
CA SER A 126 1.28 24.76 -19.39
C SER A 126 2.62 24.50 -20.10
N LEU A 127 3.55 23.76 -19.49
CA LEU A 127 4.88 23.45 -20.04
C LEU A 127 5.02 21.94 -20.34
N GLN A 128 4.05 21.39 -21.10
CA GLN A 128 3.87 19.94 -21.29
C GLN A 128 5.06 19.18 -21.92
N ASP A 129 6.09 19.85 -22.42
CA ASP A 129 7.23 19.18 -23.06
C ASP A 129 8.62 19.65 -22.62
N ASP A 130 8.72 20.55 -21.63
CA ASP A 130 10.02 21.05 -21.21
C ASP A 130 10.78 20.01 -20.36
N ALA A 131 12.08 19.86 -20.61
CA ALA A 131 12.91 18.84 -19.96
C ALA A 131 12.95 19.02 -18.43
N GLU A 132 12.96 20.27 -17.98
CA GLU A 132 12.88 20.68 -16.56
C GLU A 132 11.63 20.11 -15.86
N THR A 133 10.45 20.22 -16.50
CA THR A 133 9.18 19.72 -15.93
C THR A 133 9.19 18.19 -15.81
N LYS A 134 9.77 17.48 -16.79
CA LYS A 134 9.92 16.01 -16.76
C LYS A 134 10.82 15.58 -15.59
N HIS A 135 11.90 16.31 -15.32
CA HIS A 135 12.77 16.04 -14.18
C HIS A 135 12.07 16.26 -12.84
N HIS A 136 11.32 17.35 -12.67
CA HIS A 136 10.55 17.60 -11.44
C HIS A 136 9.53 16.49 -11.15
N VAL A 137 8.79 16.05 -12.16
CA VAL A 137 7.82 14.94 -12.02
C VAL A 137 8.53 13.61 -11.72
N ALA A 138 9.70 13.36 -12.33
CA ALA A 138 10.52 12.18 -12.03
C ALA A 138 10.98 12.15 -10.56
N TYR A 139 11.46 13.29 -10.04
CA TYR A 139 11.91 13.38 -8.65
C TYR A 139 10.78 13.13 -7.65
N MET A 140 9.58 13.66 -7.89
CA MET A 140 8.42 13.39 -7.02
C MET A 140 8.10 11.89 -6.95
N HIS A 141 8.09 11.19 -8.09
CA HIS A 141 7.80 9.76 -8.14
C HIS A 141 8.93 8.94 -7.50
N LEU A 142 10.20 9.35 -7.67
CA LEU A 142 11.34 8.71 -7.04
C LEU A 142 11.24 8.80 -5.50
N ILE A 143 10.90 9.98 -4.96
CA ILE A 143 10.66 10.15 -3.52
C ILE A 143 9.50 9.27 -3.05
N ALA A 144 8.40 9.22 -3.81
CA ALA A 144 7.25 8.38 -3.48
C ALA A 144 7.59 6.88 -3.44
N PHE A 145 8.42 6.38 -4.36
CA PHE A 145 8.89 4.99 -4.35
C PHE A 145 9.90 4.73 -3.24
N ALA A 146 10.78 5.69 -2.92
CA ALA A 146 11.71 5.57 -1.80
C ALA A 146 10.97 5.42 -0.46
N ILE A 147 9.91 6.19 -0.22
CA ILE A 147 9.06 6.06 0.96
C ILE A 147 8.42 4.66 1.03
N GLN A 148 7.93 4.13 -0.09
CA GLN A 148 7.37 2.78 -0.14
C GLN A 148 8.41 1.69 0.15
N LEU A 149 9.65 1.87 -0.31
CA LEU A 149 10.75 0.95 -0.02
C LEU A 149 11.16 1.00 1.46
N ILE A 150 11.20 2.18 2.08
CA ILE A 150 11.41 2.32 3.53
C ILE A 150 10.28 1.60 4.29
N GLY A 151 9.06 1.62 3.74
CA GLY A 151 7.91 0.85 4.22
C GLY A 151 8.19 -0.65 4.38
N LEU A 152 9.02 -1.26 3.52
CA LEU A 152 9.36 -2.68 3.61
C LEU A 152 10.13 -3.02 4.88
N VAL A 153 10.80 -2.06 5.52
CA VAL A 153 11.50 -2.29 6.80
C VAL A 153 10.53 -2.72 7.89
N TRP A 154 9.27 -2.25 7.85
CA TRP A 154 8.24 -2.61 8.82
C TRP A 154 7.75 -4.06 8.71
N ILE A 155 8.06 -4.75 7.60
CA ILE A 155 7.88 -6.22 7.49
C ILE A 155 8.77 -6.96 8.53
N VAL A 156 9.82 -6.27 8.99
CA VAL A 156 10.54 -6.35 10.28
C VAL A 156 9.76 -6.84 11.50
N LEU A 157 8.54 -6.36 11.59
CA LEU A 157 7.70 -6.52 12.78
C LEU A 157 6.61 -7.56 12.57
N LEU A 158 6.39 -7.98 11.32
CA LEU A 158 5.43 -9.03 11.04
C LEU A 158 5.94 -10.39 11.51
N PRO A 159 5.06 -11.21 12.13
CA PRO A 159 5.36 -12.59 12.49
C PRO A 159 5.62 -13.41 11.22
N SER A 160 6.60 -14.30 11.28
CA SER A 160 7.02 -15.09 10.12
C SER A 160 6.00 -16.16 9.71
N GLN A 161 5.21 -16.69 10.65
CA GLN A 161 4.22 -17.76 10.43
C GLN A 161 3.13 -17.78 11.53
N LYS A 162 2.12 -18.65 11.33
CA LYS A 162 1.02 -18.92 12.28
C LYS A 162 1.47 -19.34 13.68
N ILE A 163 2.47 -20.22 13.77
CA ILE A 163 2.93 -20.80 15.05
C ILE A 163 3.59 -19.73 15.96
N PRO A 164 4.53 -18.89 15.47
CA PRO A 164 5.03 -17.74 16.24
C PRO A 164 3.94 -16.80 16.73
N LEU A 165 2.90 -16.59 15.91
CA LEU A 165 1.78 -15.71 16.25
C LEU A 165 0.93 -16.28 17.40
N ALA A 166 0.64 -17.57 17.36
CA ALA A 166 -0.05 -18.27 18.44
C ALA A 166 0.76 -18.23 19.75
N MET A 167 2.09 -18.39 19.67
CA MET A 167 2.98 -18.26 20.84
C MET A 167 3.02 -16.82 21.39
N MET A 168 3.01 -15.80 20.53
CA MET A 168 2.93 -14.39 20.95
C MET A 168 1.59 -14.08 21.62
N LYS A 169 0.47 -14.63 21.12
CA LYS A 169 -0.85 -14.53 21.74
C LYS A 169 -0.88 -15.14 23.15
N GLN A 170 -0.30 -16.33 23.33
CA GLN A 170 -0.27 -17.02 24.62
C GLN A 170 0.59 -16.29 25.67
N ARG A 171 1.62 -15.55 25.24
CA ARG A 171 2.46 -14.71 26.10
C ARG A 171 1.88 -13.30 26.34
N GLY A 172 0.65 -13.04 25.89
CA GLY A 172 0.05 -11.72 25.71
C GLY A 172 0.04 -10.83 26.95
N GLY A 173 1.07 -9.99 27.06
CA GLY A 173 1.08 -8.79 27.89
C GLY A 173 1.17 -7.53 27.02
N ALA A 174 0.54 -6.44 27.44
CA ALA A 174 0.66 -5.15 26.76
C ALA A 174 2.13 -4.70 26.79
N THR A 175 2.80 -4.77 25.65
CA THR A 175 4.17 -4.27 25.52
C THR A 175 4.11 -2.76 25.27
N SER A 176 5.05 -1.99 25.81
CA SER A 176 5.15 -0.53 25.61
C SER A 176 5.10 -0.13 24.12
N VAL A 177 5.60 -0.99 23.24
CA VAL A 177 5.53 -0.83 21.78
C VAL A 177 4.10 -0.87 21.25
N GLY A 178 3.24 -1.77 21.76
CA GLY A 178 1.84 -1.86 21.34
C GLY A 178 1.02 -0.63 21.73
N VAL A 179 1.28 -0.07 22.91
CA VAL A 179 0.67 1.19 23.36
C VAL A 179 1.12 2.35 22.47
N LEU A 180 2.41 2.41 22.13
CA LEU A 180 2.94 3.45 21.24
C LEU A 180 2.33 3.38 19.84
N VAL A 181 2.15 2.18 19.28
CA VAL A 181 1.47 1.99 17.98
C VAL A 181 0.01 2.41 18.06
N ALA A 182 -0.70 2.08 19.14
CA ALA A 182 -2.10 2.49 19.33
C ALA A 182 -2.23 4.03 19.46
N LEU A 183 -1.35 4.68 20.21
CA LEU A 183 -1.30 6.14 20.31
C LEU A 183 -0.98 6.79 18.95
N GLY A 184 -0.03 6.23 18.21
CA GLY A 184 0.31 6.68 16.86
C GLY A 184 -0.89 6.60 15.91
N TYR A 185 -1.66 5.51 15.97
CA TYR A 185 -2.89 5.37 15.19
C TYR A 185 -3.93 6.45 15.55
N ILE A 186 -4.18 6.69 16.84
CA ILE A 186 -5.12 7.74 17.29
C ILE A 186 -4.66 9.12 16.82
N ALA A 187 -3.36 9.42 16.91
CA ALA A 187 -2.80 10.68 16.43
C ALA A 187 -2.97 10.87 14.92
N LEU A 188 -2.71 9.83 14.11
CA LEU A 188 -2.92 9.88 12.66
C LEU A 188 -4.41 10.03 12.31
N MET A 189 -5.29 9.41 13.09
CA MET A 189 -6.74 9.55 12.90
C MET A 189 -7.20 10.98 13.20
N ALA A 190 -6.72 11.58 14.29
CA ALA A 190 -6.97 12.98 14.63
C ALA A 190 -6.44 13.94 13.55
N PHE A 191 -5.25 13.66 13.00
CA PHE A 191 -4.68 14.43 11.90
C PHE A 191 -5.53 14.34 10.62
N SER A 192 -5.97 13.14 10.24
CA SER A 192 -6.88 12.95 9.11
C SER A 192 -8.21 13.70 9.32
N TRP A 193 -8.74 13.67 10.54
CA TRP A 193 -9.94 14.42 10.88
C TRP A 193 -9.73 15.94 10.76
N GLN A 194 -8.63 16.46 11.29
CA GLN A 194 -8.25 17.87 11.17
C GLN A 194 -8.16 18.32 9.71
N GLN A 195 -7.55 17.50 8.85
CA GLN A 195 -7.45 17.80 7.42
C GLN A 195 -8.81 17.87 6.73
N ASN A 196 -9.71 16.93 7.05
CA ASN A 196 -11.05 16.93 6.49
C ASN A 196 -11.80 18.20 6.92
N VAL A 197 -11.76 18.56 8.21
CA VAL A 197 -12.39 19.79 8.73
C VAL A 197 -11.83 21.04 8.06
N HIS A 198 -10.51 21.15 7.90
CA HIS A 198 -9.90 22.29 7.22
C HIS A 198 -10.34 22.41 5.75
N SER A 199 -10.55 21.27 5.08
CA SER A 199 -11.04 21.23 3.70
C SER A 199 -12.52 21.65 3.55
N TYR A 200 -13.32 21.61 4.63
CA TYR A 200 -14.70 22.11 4.62
C TYR A 200 -14.81 23.60 4.98
N ALA A 201 -13.74 24.19 5.54
CA ALA A 201 -13.71 25.58 5.97
C ALA A 201 -13.19 26.53 4.87
N GLN A 202 -12.73 26.00 3.73
CA GLN A 202 -12.32 26.71 2.52
C GLN A 202 -13.36 26.50 1.41
#